data_AF-A0A8J7E4B3-F1
#
_entry.id   AF-A0A8J7E4B3-F1
#
_cell.length_a   1.000
_cell.length_b   1.000
_cell.length_c   1.000
_cell.angle_alpha   90.00
_cell.angle_beta   90.00
_cell.angle_gamma   90.00
#
_symmetry.space_group_name_H-M   'P 1'
#
loop_
_entity.id
_entity.type
_entity.pdbx_description
1 polymer ?
#
loop_
_entity_poly.entity_id
_entity_poly.type
_entity_poly.pdbx_seq_one_letter_code
_entity_poly.pdbx_strand_id
1 'polypeptide(L)'
;MEKLLRGLRDFQENYIPDRQELIKQLAKGQSPRVLFIGCSDSRVDPTIITQSEIGDLFVIRNAGNIIPPYEATNGGEGATIEYAMEALDIGQVIVCGHTQCGAMKGLLQLGELEDKMPLVYHWLHHTEATRKLVEDHYSQLEKKDKLDLLVAQNVLTQIDNLQTYPSVRSKLHAGTVDIHGWIYQLETAQLLAYDDESKSFVPPHSKIHADGGASKVLKPGGLSQALNDRAQSGAGAPSVALPGFSKKFSEPMQPHWPGASRLSPEQAARIYRGAGV
;
A
#
# COMPACT_ATOMS: atom_id res chain seq x y z
N MET A 1 -3.10 29.93 -10.55
CA MET A 1 -4.40 29.67 -11.20
C MET A 1 -4.28 29.53 -12.71
N GLU A 2 -3.58 30.43 -13.41
CA GLU A 2 -3.41 30.36 -14.88
C GLU A 2 -2.89 29.02 -15.42
N LYS A 3 -1.92 28.37 -14.75
CA LYS A 3 -1.45 27.03 -15.14
C LYS A 3 -2.58 25.99 -15.15
N LEU A 4 -3.50 26.05 -14.19
CA LEU A 4 -4.64 25.12 -14.11
C LEU A 4 -5.64 25.38 -15.24
N LEU A 5 -5.93 26.65 -15.54
CA LEU A 5 -6.80 27.01 -16.66
C LEU A 5 -6.23 26.56 -18.01
N ARG A 6 -4.91 26.65 -18.20
CA ARG A 6 -4.23 26.07 -19.37
C ARG A 6 -4.35 24.54 -19.40
N GLY A 7 -4.20 23.88 -18.26
CA GLY A 7 -4.43 22.44 -18.14
C GLY A 7 -5.86 22.01 -18.48
N LEU A 8 -6.87 22.79 -18.11
CA LEU A 8 -8.26 22.51 -18.50
C LEU A 8 -8.46 22.58 -20.01
N ARG A 9 -7.81 23.55 -20.68
CA ARG A 9 -7.84 23.65 -22.14
C ARG A 9 -7.15 22.45 -22.77
N ASP A 10 -5.95 22.11 -22.31
CA ASP A 10 -5.18 20.95 -22.79
C ASP A 10 -5.94 19.63 -22.61
N PHE A 11 -6.64 19.46 -21.48
CA PHE A 11 -7.53 18.33 -21.24
C PHE A 11 -8.63 18.24 -22.32
N GLN A 12 -9.31 19.33 -22.63
CA GLN A 12 -10.38 19.35 -23.63
C GLN A 12 -9.88 19.19 -25.07
N GLU A 13 -8.75 19.82 -25.40
CA GLU A 13 -8.23 19.89 -26.77
C GLU A 13 -7.38 18.68 -27.15
N ASN A 14 -6.70 18.04 -26.19
CA ASN A 14 -5.71 16.98 -26.47
C ASN A 14 -6.00 15.65 -25.78
N TYR A 15 -6.56 15.63 -24.55
CA TYR A 15 -6.81 14.37 -23.84
C TYR A 15 -8.18 13.74 -24.17
N ILE A 16 -9.23 14.57 -24.26
CA ILE A 16 -10.60 14.12 -24.51
C ILE A 16 -10.87 13.60 -25.94
N PRO A 17 -10.30 14.16 -27.04
CA PRO A 17 -10.65 13.72 -28.40
C PRO A 17 -10.51 12.21 -28.62
N ASP A 18 -9.43 11.61 -28.11
CA ASP A 18 -9.17 10.18 -28.22
C ASP A 18 -9.99 9.32 -27.23
N ARG A 19 -10.73 9.96 -26.31
CA ARG A 19 -11.49 9.33 -25.21
C ARG A 19 -12.98 9.66 -25.22
N GLN A 20 -13.50 10.29 -26.27
CA GLN A 20 -14.91 10.72 -26.29
C GLN A 20 -15.89 9.56 -26.05
N GLU A 21 -15.63 8.39 -26.62
CA GLU A 21 -16.49 7.23 -26.43
C GLU A 21 -16.40 6.69 -25.00
N LEU A 22 -15.19 6.63 -24.43
CA LEU A 22 -14.99 6.27 -23.02
C LEU A 22 -15.76 7.21 -22.09
N ILE A 23 -15.68 8.52 -22.30
CA ILE A 23 -16.42 9.50 -21.47
C ILE A 23 -17.93 9.32 -21.61
N LYS A 24 -18.45 9.06 -22.81
CA LYS A 24 -19.88 8.78 -23.01
C LYS A 24 -20.31 7.50 -22.29
N GLN A 25 -19.45 6.49 -22.22
CA GLN A 25 -19.71 5.27 -21.47
C GLN A 25 -19.71 5.55 -19.96
N LEU A 26 -18.68 6.22 -19.44
CA LEU A 26 -18.56 6.56 -18.01
C LEU A 26 -19.65 7.51 -17.53
N ALA A 27 -20.19 8.37 -18.40
CA ALA A 27 -21.33 9.23 -18.07
C ALA A 27 -22.62 8.44 -17.74
N LYS A 28 -22.71 7.17 -18.15
CA LYS A 28 -23.85 6.29 -17.82
C LYS A 28 -23.69 5.61 -16.46
N GLY A 29 -22.47 5.55 -15.92
CA GLY A 29 -22.15 4.91 -14.65
C GLY A 29 -20.68 4.56 -14.53
N GLN A 30 -20.22 4.38 -13.28
CA GLN A 30 -18.87 3.92 -12.97
C GLN A 30 -18.89 2.44 -12.56
N SER A 31 -17.82 1.72 -12.88
CA SER A 31 -17.59 0.34 -12.42
C SER A 31 -16.10 0.09 -12.16
N PRO A 32 -15.46 0.90 -11.29
CA PRO A 32 -14.05 0.74 -10.96
C PRO A 32 -13.78 -0.65 -10.38
N ARG A 33 -12.57 -1.17 -10.60
CA ARG A 33 -12.18 -2.51 -10.11
C ARG A 33 -11.39 -2.47 -8.82
N VAL A 34 -10.87 -1.30 -8.47
CA VAL A 34 -9.95 -1.11 -7.35
C VAL A 34 -10.37 0.09 -6.51
N LEU A 35 -10.45 -0.09 -5.19
CA LEU A 35 -10.47 1.00 -4.21
C LEU A 35 -9.02 1.32 -3.84
N PHE A 36 -8.53 2.50 -4.22
CA PHE A 36 -7.18 2.96 -3.90
C PHE A 36 -7.22 3.98 -2.76
N ILE A 37 -6.59 3.66 -1.64
CA ILE A 37 -6.49 4.49 -0.44
C ILE A 37 -5.08 5.04 -0.37
N GLY A 38 -4.92 6.34 -0.59
CA GLY A 38 -3.62 7.01 -0.67
C GLY A 38 -3.53 8.27 0.19
N CYS A 39 -2.32 8.81 0.30
CA CYS A 39 -2.11 10.04 1.05
C CYS A 39 -2.54 11.27 0.21
N SER A 40 -3.02 12.34 0.85
CA SER A 40 -3.25 13.64 0.20
C SER A 40 -1.97 14.35 -0.27
N ASP A 41 -0.79 13.79 0.01
CA ASP A 41 0.50 14.31 -0.43
C ASP A 41 0.51 14.55 -1.95
N SER A 42 0.82 15.77 -2.38
CA SER A 42 0.75 16.20 -3.78
C SER A 42 1.75 15.49 -4.71
N ARG A 43 2.70 14.74 -4.16
CA ARG A 43 3.67 13.93 -4.91
C ARG A 43 3.15 12.53 -5.21
N VAL A 44 2.01 12.16 -4.65
CA VAL A 44 1.34 10.88 -4.86
C VAL A 44 0.12 11.11 -5.75
N ASP A 45 0.07 10.44 -6.88
CA ASP A 45 -1.10 10.40 -7.75
C ASP A 45 -1.35 8.94 -8.14
N PRO A 46 -2.40 8.29 -7.60
CA PRO A 46 -2.67 6.88 -7.85
C PRO A 46 -2.75 6.57 -9.35
N THR A 47 -3.46 7.40 -10.12
CA THR A 47 -3.70 7.20 -11.55
C THR A 47 -2.40 7.24 -12.34
N ILE A 48 -1.50 8.19 -12.03
CA ILE A 48 -0.19 8.27 -12.68
C ILE A 48 0.70 7.08 -12.28
N ILE A 49 0.74 6.76 -10.99
CA ILE A 49 1.61 5.70 -10.45
C ILE A 49 1.25 4.33 -11.04
N THR A 50 -0.05 4.06 -11.25
CA THR A 50 -0.53 2.79 -11.80
C THR A 50 -0.74 2.80 -13.31
N GLN A 51 -0.55 3.95 -13.97
CA GLN A 51 -0.92 4.15 -15.38
C GLN A 51 -2.37 3.74 -15.66
N SER A 52 -3.26 4.00 -14.70
CA SER A 52 -4.69 3.70 -14.82
C SER A 52 -5.38 4.71 -15.72
N GLU A 53 -6.46 4.28 -16.36
CA GLU A 53 -7.33 5.15 -17.14
C GLU A 53 -8.46 5.72 -16.27
N ILE A 54 -9.12 6.78 -16.75
CA ILE A 54 -10.31 7.32 -16.08
C ILE A 54 -11.38 6.23 -15.89
N GLY A 55 -11.86 6.08 -14.65
CA GLY A 55 -12.88 5.09 -14.29
C GLY A 55 -12.33 3.78 -13.70
N ASP A 56 -11.02 3.52 -13.78
CA ASP A 56 -10.43 2.27 -13.26
C ASP A 56 -10.39 2.22 -11.72
N LEU A 57 -10.09 3.36 -11.10
CA LEU A 57 -9.84 3.51 -9.67
C LEU A 57 -10.96 4.30 -8.99
N PHE A 58 -11.43 3.78 -7.85
CA PHE A 58 -12.21 4.54 -6.87
C PHE A 58 -11.26 4.98 -5.75
N VAL A 59 -11.17 6.26 -5.42
CA VAL A 59 -10.01 6.77 -4.67
C VAL A 59 -10.41 7.47 -3.37
N ILE A 60 -9.76 7.08 -2.26
CA ILE A 60 -9.76 7.84 -0.99
C ILE A 60 -8.39 8.51 -0.83
N ARG A 61 -8.39 9.81 -0.48
CA ARG A 61 -7.16 10.53 -0.14
C ARG A 61 -7.33 11.34 1.14
N ASN A 62 -6.52 11.05 2.15
CA ASN A 62 -6.43 11.84 3.38
C ASN A 62 -4.97 11.93 3.85
N ALA A 63 -4.69 12.76 4.87
CA ALA A 63 -3.34 12.94 5.37
C ALA A 63 -2.84 11.65 6.04
N GLY A 64 -1.89 10.95 5.42
CA GLY A 64 -1.31 9.71 5.97
C GLY A 64 -2.02 8.44 5.58
N ASN A 65 -2.95 8.47 4.61
CA ASN A 65 -3.67 7.30 4.10
C ASN A 65 -4.31 6.45 5.21
N ILE A 66 -4.83 7.13 6.24
CA ILE A 66 -5.37 6.53 7.46
C ILE A 66 -6.83 6.13 7.22
N ILE A 67 -7.18 4.93 7.65
CA ILE A 67 -8.55 4.45 7.76
C ILE A 67 -8.80 4.19 9.23
N PRO A 68 -9.61 5.01 9.92
CA PRO A 68 -9.97 4.72 11.30
C PRO A 68 -10.71 3.38 11.42
N PRO A 69 -10.68 2.71 12.58
CA PRO A 69 -11.54 1.55 12.82
C PRO A 69 -13.02 1.87 12.60
N TYR A 70 -13.82 0.86 12.28
CA TYR A 70 -15.26 1.00 12.11
C TYR A 70 -15.90 1.73 13.31
N GLU A 71 -16.77 2.71 13.02
CA GLU A 71 -17.42 3.61 13.99
C GLU A 71 -16.50 4.50 14.86
N ALA A 72 -15.18 4.46 14.69
CA ALA A 72 -14.26 5.34 15.42
C ALA A 72 -14.32 6.81 14.94
N THR A 73 -14.90 7.05 13.75
CA THR A 73 -15.12 8.37 13.19
C THR A 73 -16.41 8.40 12.37
N ASN A 74 -16.94 9.60 12.15
CA ASN A 74 -18.02 9.88 11.20
C ASN A 74 -17.53 10.62 9.93
N GLY A 75 -16.24 10.47 9.62
CA GLY A 75 -15.61 10.99 8.40
C GLY A 75 -16.07 10.31 7.10
N GLY A 76 -15.51 10.75 5.97
CA GLY A 76 -15.88 10.25 4.64
C GLY A 76 -15.31 8.86 4.30
N GLU A 77 -14.28 8.42 5.02
CA GLU A 77 -13.55 7.17 4.76
C GLU A 77 -14.50 5.97 4.81
N GLY A 78 -15.23 5.82 5.92
CA GLY A 78 -16.09 4.66 6.14
C GLY A 78 -17.24 4.57 5.15
N ALA A 79 -17.91 5.69 4.88
CA ALA A 79 -18.98 5.75 3.89
C ALA A 79 -18.47 5.44 2.47
N THR A 80 -17.26 5.89 2.13
CA THR A 80 -16.65 5.62 0.82
C THR A 80 -16.25 4.14 0.69
N ILE A 81 -15.73 3.53 1.75
CA ILE A 81 -15.45 2.09 1.81
C ILE A 81 -16.75 1.28 1.65
N GLU A 82 -17.81 1.64 2.39
CA GLU A 82 -19.10 0.96 2.28
C GLU A 82 -19.66 1.06 0.86
N TYR A 83 -19.63 2.24 0.24
CA TYR A 83 -20.06 2.42 -1.13
C TYR A 83 -19.24 1.58 -2.13
N ALA A 84 -17.91 1.55 -1.96
CA ALA A 84 -17.03 0.73 -2.78
C ALA A 84 -17.38 -0.76 -2.72
N MET A 85 -17.70 -1.27 -1.53
CA MET A 85 -18.02 -2.68 -1.32
C MET A 85 -19.45 -3.01 -1.76
N GLU A 86 -20.44 -2.25 -1.30
CA GLU A 86 -21.86 -2.60 -1.43
C GLU A 86 -22.48 -2.11 -2.74
N ALA A 87 -22.11 -0.92 -3.21
CA ALA A 87 -22.70 -0.33 -4.41
C ALA A 87 -21.91 -0.61 -5.69
N LEU A 88 -20.57 -0.64 -5.59
CA LEU A 88 -19.68 -0.83 -6.75
C LEU A 88 -19.12 -2.25 -6.89
N ASP A 89 -19.33 -3.10 -5.89
CA ASP A 89 -18.83 -4.49 -5.85
C ASP A 89 -17.32 -4.59 -6.19
N ILE A 90 -16.53 -3.67 -5.64
CA ILE A 90 -15.08 -3.66 -5.82
C ILE A 90 -14.47 -4.88 -5.15
N GLY A 91 -13.66 -5.64 -5.91
CA GLY A 91 -12.99 -6.85 -5.43
C GLY A 91 -11.52 -6.64 -5.03
N GLN A 92 -10.98 -5.43 -5.14
CA GLN A 92 -9.57 -5.15 -4.85
C GLN A 92 -9.44 -3.84 -4.06
N VAL A 93 -8.73 -3.87 -2.94
CA VAL A 93 -8.44 -2.68 -2.11
C VAL A 93 -6.94 -2.53 -1.99
N ILE A 94 -6.42 -1.32 -2.22
CA ILE A 94 -5.01 -0.99 -2.05
C ILE A 94 -4.89 0.08 -0.98
N VAL A 95 -4.13 -0.17 0.08
CA VAL A 95 -3.65 0.84 1.01
C VAL A 95 -2.23 1.21 0.61
N CYS A 96 -2.03 2.43 0.12
CA CYS A 96 -0.74 2.90 -0.36
C CYS A 96 -0.16 3.99 0.55
N GLY A 97 0.86 3.62 1.31
CA GLY A 97 1.75 4.55 2.00
C GLY A 97 2.79 5.13 1.06
N HIS A 98 3.57 6.11 1.54
CA HIS A 98 4.70 6.63 0.77
C HIS A 98 5.83 7.12 1.68
N THR A 99 7.06 7.05 1.17
CA THR A 99 8.23 7.53 1.92
C THR A 99 8.14 9.04 2.15
N GLN A 100 8.80 9.52 3.21
CA GLN A 100 8.83 10.95 3.56
C GLN A 100 7.44 11.58 3.80
N CYS A 101 6.47 10.77 4.26
CA CYS A 101 5.11 11.22 4.54
C CYS A 101 5.05 12.28 5.66
N GLY A 102 4.41 13.42 5.37
CA GLY A 102 4.24 14.51 6.33
C GLY A 102 3.40 14.11 7.55
N ALA A 103 2.33 13.34 7.35
CA ALA A 103 1.49 12.83 8.43
C ALA A 103 2.26 11.91 9.37
N MET A 104 3.08 11.00 8.83
CA MET A 104 3.91 10.09 9.65
C MET A 104 5.03 10.84 10.39
N LYS A 105 5.59 11.91 9.79
CA LYS A 105 6.50 12.82 10.51
C LYS A 105 5.80 13.54 11.66
N GLY A 106 4.55 13.94 11.44
CA GLY A 106 3.70 14.51 12.48
C GLY A 106 3.42 13.51 13.60
N LEU A 107 3.13 12.26 13.26
CA LEU A 107 2.87 11.19 14.22
C LEU A 107 4.11 10.91 15.10
N LEU A 108 5.33 10.91 14.55
CA LEU A 108 6.57 10.81 15.36
C LEU A 108 6.76 11.96 16.36
N GLN A 109 6.07 13.08 16.18
CA GLN A 109 6.16 14.29 16.99
C GLN A 109 4.76 14.68 17.50
N LEU A 110 3.90 13.69 17.77
CA LEU A 110 2.46 13.90 17.98
C LEU A 110 2.17 14.94 19.08
N GLY A 111 2.91 14.90 20.19
CA GLY A 111 2.75 15.86 21.28
C GLY A 111 3.03 17.32 20.91
N GLU A 112 3.80 17.59 19.85
CA GLU A 112 4.05 18.96 19.37
C GLU A 112 2.92 19.52 18.50
N LEU A 113 1.97 18.67 18.09
CA LEU A 113 0.89 19.03 17.16
C LEU A 113 -0.35 19.57 17.85
N GLU A 114 -0.56 19.26 19.14
CA GLU A 114 -1.81 19.55 19.86
C GLU A 114 -2.18 21.04 19.78
N ASP A 115 -1.23 21.93 20.04
CA ASP A 115 -1.48 23.38 20.02
C ASP A 115 -1.52 23.97 18.60
N LYS A 116 -0.68 23.47 17.67
CA LYS A 116 -0.45 24.10 16.36
C LYS A 116 -1.38 23.58 15.27
N MET A 117 -1.74 22.31 15.34
CA MET A 117 -2.53 21.60 14.34
C MET A 117 -3.50 20.61 15.02
N PRO A 118 -4.43 21.09 15.87
CA PRO A 118 -5.29 20.24 16.70
C PRO A 118 -6.11 19.22 15.90
N LEU A 119 -6.60 19.60 14.71
CA LEU A 119 -7.33 18.67 13.84
C LEU A 119 -6.43 17.55 13.30
N VAL A 120 -5.18 17.86 12.96
CA VAL A 120 -4.19 16.85 12.53
C VAL A 120 -3.80 15.97 13.71
N TYR A 121 -3.61 16.55 14.89
CA TYR A 121 -3.35 15.81 16.12
C TYR A 121 -4.46 14.78 16.39
N HIS A 122 -5.73 15.19 16.42
CA HIS A 122 -6.86 14.26 16.60
C HIS A 122 -6.98 13.23 15.47
N TRP A 123 -6.73 13.63 14.23
CA TRP A 123 -6.74 12.71 13.09
C TRP A 123 -5.69 11.61 13.22
N LEU A 124 -4.47 11.98 13.63
CA LEU A 124 -3.36 11.03 13.78
C LEU A 124 -3.55 10.06 14.95
N HIS A 125 -4.42 10.37 15.91
CA HIS A 125 -4.78 9.44 16.99
C HIS A 125 -5.40 8.13 16.48
N HIS A 126 -6.04 8.13 15.30
CA HIS A 126 -6.57 6.91 14.68
C HIS A 126 -5.48 5.90 14.28
N THR A 127 -4.20 6.29 14.28
CA THR A 127 -3.06 5.42 14.00
C THR A 127 -2.01 5.47 15.12
N GLU A 128 -2.40 5.93 16.32
CA GLU A 128 -1.51 6.04 17.48
C GLU A 128 -0.91 4.69 17.91
N ALA A 129 -1.66 3.59 17.71
CA ALA A 129 -1.16 2.24 17.91
C ALA A 129 0.14 1.98 17.13
N THR A 130 0.24 2.50 15.91
CA THR A 130 1.43 2.40 15.06
C THR A 130 2.62 3.12 15.68
N ARG A 131 2.42 4.35 16.18
CA ARG A 131 3.47 5.14 16.83
C ARG A 131 3.99 4.42 18.07
N LYS A 132 3.07 3.95 18.91
CA LYS A 132 3.40 3.25 20.15
C LYS A 132 4.18 1.97 19.90
N LEU A 133 3.80 1.17 18.90
CA LEU A 133 4.55 -0.01 18.47
C LEU A 133 5.99 0.33 18.06
N VAL A 134 6.17 1.37 17.25
CA VAL A 134 7.50 1.79 16.78
C VAL A 134 8.35 2.33 17.93
N GLU A 135 7.78 3.11 18.84
CA GLU A 135 8.51 3.64 20.00
C GLU A 135 8.90 2.57 21.01
N ASP A 136 7.98 1.66 21.35
CA ASP A 136 8.22 0.65 22.38
C ASP A 136 9.24 -0.41 21.92
N HIS A 137 9.29 -0.73 20.62
CA HIS A 137 10.11 -1.83 20.09
C HIS A 137 11.31 -1.41 19.22
N TYR A 138 11.34 -0.16 18.75
CA TYR A 138 12.35 0.33 17.82
C TYR A 138 12.92 1.70 18.22
N SER A 139 12.92 2.02 19.52
CA SER A 139 13.47 3.27 20.08
C SER A 139 14.94 3.51 19.73
N GLN A 140 15.72 2.46 19.44
CA GLN A 140 17.12 2.52 19.05
C GLN A 140 17.36 2.97 17.59
N LEU A 141 16.33 2.98 16.74
CA LEU A 141 16.49 3.37 15.34
C LEU A 141 16.68 4.89 15.20
N GLU A 142 17.46 5.27 14.18
CA GLU A 142 17.62 6.67 13.77
C GLU A 142 16.31 7.25 13.24
N LYS A 143 16.18 8.58 13.26
CA LYS A 143 14.93 9.27 12.87
C LYS A 143 14.44 8.90 11.47
N LYS A 144 15.35 8.73 10.49
CA LYS A 144 15.00 8.32 9.13
C LYS A 144 14.45 6.89 9.11
N ASP A 145 15.18 5.94 9.69
CA ASP A 145 14.78 4.53 9.73
C ASP A 145 13.47 4.33 10.50
N LYS A 146 13.25 5.10 11.59
CA LYS A 146 11.97 5.12 12.30
C LYS A 146 10.82 5.60 11.43
N LEU A 147 11.03 6.65 10.65
CA LEU A 147 9.99 7.17 9.76
C LEU A 147 9.63 6.15 8.69
N ASP A 148 10.63 5.52 8.07
CA ASP A 148 10.43 4.51 7.04
C ASP A 148 9.70 3.27 7.61
N LEU A 149 10.06 2.83 8.82
CA LEU A 149 9.34 1.77 9.53
C LEU A 149 7.91 2.18 9.89
N LEU A 150 7.70 3.41 10.36
CA LEU A 150 6.39 3.92 10.74
C LEU A 150 5.43 3.99 9.53
N VAL A 151 5.93 4.41 8.36
CA VAL A 151 5.17 4.36 7.10
C VAL A 151 4.71 2.93 6.80
N ALA A 152 5.62 1.95 6.89
CA ALA A 152 5.30 0.56 6.63
C ALA A 152 4.29 -0.01 7.64
N GLN A 153 4.48 0.24 8.93
CA GLN A 153 3.56 -0.20 9.98
C GLN A 153 2.18 0.48 9.88
N ASN A 154 2.14 1.75 9.46
CA ASN A 154 0.89 2.46 9.26
C ASN A 154 0.04 1.81 8.16
N VAL A 155 0.67 1.38 7.05
CA VAL A 155 -0.03 0.63 5.99
C VAL A 155 -0.67 -0.65 6.55
N LEU A 156 0.08 -1.42 7.33
CA LEU A 156 -0.43 -2.66 7.94
C LEU A 156 -1.57 -2.39 8.93
N THR A 157 -1.41 -1.37 9.77
CA THR A 157 -2.46 -0.95 10.72
C THR A 157 -3.74 -0.55 10.01
N GLN A 158 -3.66 0.09 8.84
CA GLN A 158 -4.85 0.46 8.07
C GLN A 158 -5.52 -0.75 7.43
N ILE A 159 -4.76 -1.78 7.05
CA ILE A 159 -5.29 -3.07 6.59
C ILE A 159 -6.05 -3.76 7.73
N ASP A 160 -5.53 -3.71 8.96
CA ASP A 160 -6.22 -4.24 10.13
C ASP A 160 -7.50 -3.45 10.43
N ASN A 161 -7.46 -2.12 10.36
CA ASN A 161 -8.63 -1.27 10.54
C ASN A 161 -9.71 -1.56 9.48
N LEU A 162 -9.33 -1.76 8.20
CA LEU A 162 -10.27 -2.13 7.13
C LEU A 162 -11.03 -3.42 7.45
N GLN A 163 -10.38 -4.41 8.07
CA GLN A 163 -11.01 -5.68 8.44
C GLN A 163 -12.05 -5.54 9.56
N THR A 164 -12.12 -4.40 10.24
CA THR A 164 -13.16 -4.10 11.23
C THR A 164 -14.50 -3.67 10.59
N TYR A 165 -14.50 -3.26 9.32
CA TYR A 165 -15.70 -2.83 8.60
C TYR A 165 -16.58 -4.05 8.23
N PRO A 166 -17.89 -4.04 8.54
CA PRO A 166 -18.77 -5.17 8.25
C PRO A 166 -18.80 -5.60 6.77
N SER A 167 -18.89 -4.64 5.85
CA SER A 167 -18.92 -4.89 4.39
C SER A 167 -17.63 -5.54 3.89
N VAL A 168 -16.48 -5.04 4.35
CA VAL A 168 -15.16 -5.60 4.03
C VAL A 168 -15.01 -7.00 4.62
N ARG A 169 -15.33 -7.18 5.90
CA ARG A 169 -15.23 -8.46 6.61
C ARG A 169 -16.10 -9.54 5.95
N SER A 170 -17.32 -9.19 5.54
CA SER A 170 -18.23 -10.08 4.83
C SER A 170 -17.63 -10.58 3.51
N LYS A 171 -17.11 -9.66 2.68
CA LYS A 171 -16.48 -10.02 1.40
C LYS A 171 -15.18 -10.80 1.55
N LEU A 172 -14.36 -10.49 2.57
CA LEU A 172 -13.15 -11.25 2.88
C LEU A 172 -13.50 -12.70 3.22
N HIS A 173 -14.52 -12.91 4.04
CA HIS A 173 -15.01 -14.26 4.37
C HIS A 173 -15.53 -15.01 3.14
N ALA A 174 -16.19 -14.31 2.22
CA ALA A 174 -16.64 -14.87 0.95
C ALA A 174 -15.52 -15.09 -0.08
N GLY A 175 -14.32 -14.56 0.15
CA GLY A 175 -13.21 -14.60 -0.80
C GLY A 175 -13.44 -13.76 -2.07
N THR A 176 -14.25 -12.71 -1.97
CA THR A 176 -14.61 -11.84 -3.11
C THR A 176 -13.88 -10.49 -3.10
N VAL A 177 -13.10 -10.20 -2.06
CA VAL A 177 -12.24 -9.01 -1.98
C VAL A 177 -10.84 -9.39 -1.51
N ASP A 178 -9.83 -8.75 -2.10
CA ASP A 178 -8.44 -8.80 -1.64
C ASP A 178 -7.98 -7.40 -1.18
N ILE A 179 -7.15 -7.35 -0.14
CA ILE A 179 -6.55 -6.13 0.39
C ILE A 179 -5.03 -6.20 0.23
N HIS A 180 -4.44 -5.14 -0.32
CA HIS A 180 -3.01 -5.03 -0.64
C HIS A 180 -2.39 -3.84 0.10
N GLY A 181 -1.20 -4.03 0.65
CA GLY A 181 -0.40 -2.97 1.26
C GLY A 181 0.73 -2.54 0.35
N TRP A 182 0.76 -1.28 -0.09
CA TRP A 182 1.79 -0.72 -0.97
C TRP A 182 2.56 0.41 -0.29
N ILE A 183 3.82 0.59 -0.70
CA ILE A 183 4.64 1.76 -0.38
C ILE A 183 5.19 2.35 -1.67
N TYR A 184 4.86 3.61 -1.93
CA TYR A 184 5.47 4.38 -3.00
C TYR A 184 6.72 5.12 -2.50
N GLN A 185 7.86 4.82 -3.11
CA GLN A 185 9.13 5.46 -2.80
C GLN A 185 9.29 6.73 -3.64
N LEU A 186 9.19 7.90 -3.00
CA LEU A 186 9.25 9.19 -3.70
C LEU A 186 10.59 9.44 -4.40
N GLU A 187 11.69 8.96 -3.83
CA GLU A 187 13.05 9.22 -4.35
C GLU A 187 13.36 8.40 -5.61
N THR A 188 12.84 7.18 -5.70
CA THR A 188 13.14 6.21 -6.76
C THR A 188 11.97 6.01 -7.74
N ALA A 189 10.79 6.54 -7.42
CA ALA A 189 9.52 6.26 -8.07
C ALA A 189 9.16 4.76 -8.12
N GLN A 190 9.72 3.95 -7.22
CA GLN A 190 9.42 2.52 -7.14
C GLN A 190 8.23 2.25 -6.23
N LEU A 191 7.44 1.23 -6.58
CA LEU A 191 6.44 0.65 -5.69
C LEU A 191 6.98 -0.62 -5.06
N LEU A 192 6.70 -0.78 -3.76
CA LEU A 192 6.85 -2.04 -3.04
C LEU A 192 5.46 -2.50 -2.59
N ALA A 193 5.22 -3.80 -2.63
CA ALA A 193 4.02 -4.44 -2.13
C ALA A 193 4.34 -5.34 -0.94
N TYR A 194 3.44 -5.39 0.03
CA TYR A 194 3.55 -6.25 1.18
C TYR A 194 3.31 -7.71 0.79
N ASP A 195 4.29 -8.55 1.10
CA ASP A 195 4.21 -9.99 0.98
C ASP A 195 4.02 -10.63 2.36
N ASP A 196 2.91 -11.34 2.54
CA ASP A 196 2.60 -12.03 3.79
C ASP A 196 3.44 -13.30 4.00
N GLU A 197 3.99 -13.91 2.95
CA GLU A 197 4.85 -15.08 3.12
C GLU A 197 6.20 -14.68 3.70
N SER A 198 6.88 -13.71 3.07
CA SER A 198 8.15 -13.17 3.55
C SER A 198 8.01 -12.13 4.66
N LYS A 199 6.77 -11.72 4.99
CA LYS A 199 6.45 -10.64 5.93
C LYS A 199 7.21 -9.35 5.64
N SER A 200 7.40 -9.04 4.36
CA SER A 200 8.30 -7.98 3.88
C SER A 200 7.70 -7.20 2.71
N PHE A 201 8.12 -5.94 2.54
CA PHE A 201 7.78 -5.15 1.36
C PHE A 201 8.78 -5.43 0.24
N VAL A 202 8.29 -5.90 -0.91
CA VAL A 202 9.11 -6.31 -2.06
C VAL A 202 8.54 -5.76 -3.38
N PRO A 203 9.33 -5.70 -4.47
CA PRO A 203 8.81 -5.19 -5.75
C PRO A 203 7.64 -6.05 -6.30
N PRO A 204 6.51 -5.44 -6.72
CA PRO A 204 5.29 -6.17 -7.10
C PRO A 204 5.43 -6.97 -8.41
N HIS A 205 6.37 -6.60 -9.29
CA HIS A 205 6.59 -7.27 -10.58
C HIS A 205 7.26 -8.65 -10.47
N SER A 206 7.71 -9.05 -9.28
CA SER A 206 8.36 -10.34 -9.02
C SER A 206 7.48 -11.57 -9.33
N LYS A 207 6.20 -11.38 -9.72
CA LYS A 207 5.26 -12.45 -10.10
C LYS A 207 4.55 -12.30 -11.44
N ILE A 208 4.88 -11.28 -12.25
CA ILE A 208 4.37 -11.19 -13.63
C ILE A 208 5.30 -12.03 -14.51
N HIS A 209 4.95 -13.30 -14.76
CA HIS A 209 5.65 -14.10 -15.77
C HIS A 209 5.23 -13.65 -17.18
N ALA A 210 6.21 -13.47 -18.07
CA ALA A 210 6.01 -12.92 -19.41
C ALA A 210 5.13 -13.78 -20.35
N ASP A 211 4.81 -15.02 -19.97
CA ASP A 211 3.95 -15.90 -20.76
C ASP A 211 2.50 -15.89 -20.23
N GLY A 212 1.59 -15.40 -21.07
CA GLY A 212 0.18 -15.15 -20.79
C GLY A 212 -0.70 -16.40 -20.53
N GLY A 213 -0.43 -17.12 -19.45
CA GLY A 213 -1.29 -18.18 -18.93
C GLY A 213 -2.03 -17.72 -17.66
N ALA A 214 -3.35 -17.49 -17.78
CA ALA A 214 -4.32 -17.28 -16.70
C ALA A 214 -3.84 -16.45 -15.49
N SER A 215 -4.20 -15.17 -15.48
CA SER A 215 -3.97 -14.23 -14.36
C SER A 215 -4.43 -14.85 -13.03
N LYS A 216 -3.49 -15.32 -12.22
CA LYS A 216 -3.75 -15.82 -10.88
C LYS A 216 -3.97 -14.61 -9.97
N VAL A 217 -5.17 -14.54 -9.39
CA VAL A 217 -5.59 -13.54 -8.41
C VAL A 217 -4.55 -13.41 -7.31
N LEU A 218 -4.07 -12.19 -7.07
CA LEU A 218 -3.21 -11.85 -5.94
C LEU A 218 -4.08 -11.92 -4.68
N LYS A 219 -3.89 -12.95 -3.86
CA LYS A 219 -4.62 -13.14 -2.59
C LYS A 219 -4.22 -12.06 -1.55
N PRO A 220 -5.08 -11.79 -0.54
CA PRO A 220 -4.81 -10.78 0.47
C PRO A 220 -3.69 -11.30 1.36
N GLY A 221 -2.55 -10.60 1.33
CA GLY A 221 -1.36 -11.05 2.01
C GLY A 221 -0.75 -12.29 1.36
N GLY A 222 0.38 -12.10 0.66
CA GLY A 222 1.23 -13.23 0.30
C GLY A 222 1.44 -13.36 -1.19
N LEU A 223 2.65 -13.06 -1.60
CA LEU A 223 3.26 -13.61 -2.78
C LEU A 223 3.49 -15.13 -2.59
N SER A 224 2.45 -15.98 -2.60
CA SER A 224 2.34 -17.43 -3.05
C SER A 224 1.29 -18.22 -2.23
N GLN A 225 0.81 -19.44 -2.56
CA GLN A 225 1.49 -20.72 -2.90
C GLN A 225 0.88 -21.57 -4.02
N ALA A 226 1.75 -22.45 -4.59
CA ALA A 226 1.57 -23.89 -4.90
C ALA A 226 2.77 -24.39 -5.77
N LEU A 227 3.43 -25.57 -5.65
CA LEU A 227 3.28 -26.82 -4.89
C LEU A 227 4.57 -27.72 -4.98
N ASN A 228 4.92 -28.35 -3.85
CA ASN A 228 5.42 -29.71 -3.53
C ASN A 228 6.64 -30.48 -4.12
N ASP A 229 7.29 -31.16 -3.16
CA ASP A 229 7.96 -32.49 -3.13
C ASP A 229 9.36 -32.72 -3.73
N ARG A 230 10.38 -32.70 -2.85
CA ARG A 230 11.30 -33.83 -2.63
C ARG A 230 12.13 -33.66 -1.35
N ALA A 231 12.08 -34.67 -0.50
CA ALA A 231 12.99 -34.85 0.62
C ALA A 231 14.44 -35.07 0.13
N GLN A 232 15.42 -34.40 0.77
CA GLN A 232 16.71 -34.99 1.11
C GLN A 232 17.41 -34.20 2.20
N SER A 233 17.94 -34.96 3.16
CA SER A 233 18.76 -34.60 4.31
C SER A 233 20.07 -33.90 3.94
N GLY A 234 20.52 -32.97 4.78
CA GLY A 234 21.93 -32.57 4.83
C GLY A 234 22.12 -31.12 5.25
N ALA A 235 22.68 -30.93 6.44
CA ALA A 235 23.21 -29.64 6.89
C ALA A 235 24.29 -29.15 5.92
N GLY A 236 24.20 -27.89 5.50
CA GLY A 236 25.23 -27.24 4.69
C GLY A 236 24.78 -25.86 4.23
N ALA A 237 25.43 -24.81 4.72
CA ALA A 237 25.26 -23.44 4.25
C ALA A 237 25.46 -23.37 2.73
N PRO A 238 24.62 -22.67 1.95
CA PRO A 238 24.91 -22.49 0.53
C PRO A 238 25.88 -21.33 0.35
N SER A 239 27.08 -21.67 -0.11
CA SER A 239 28.10 -20.74 -0.58
C SER A 239 27.78 -20.24 -2.00
N VAL A 240 28.32 -19.07 -2.31
CA VAL A 240 28.32 -18.44 -3.63
C VAL A 240 29.42 -19.08 -4.49
N ALA A 241 29.08 -19.51 -5.71
CA ALA A 241 30.05 -19.82 -6.75
C ALA A 241 29.52 -19.37 -8.13
N LEU A 242 30.31 -18.53 -8.79
CA LEU A 242 30.13 -18.06 -10.17
C LEU A 242 30.86 -19.03 -11.14
N PRO A 243 30.38 -19.13 -12.40
CA PRO A 243 31.33 -18.87 -13.49
C PRO A 243 30.73 -18.12 -14.70
N GLY A 244 31.40 -17.03 -15.10
CA GLY A 244 31.98 -16.85 -16.45
C GLY A 244 31.13 -16.33 -17.63
N PHE A 245 31.39 -15.06 -18.00
CA PHE A 245 31.28 -14.42 -19.34
C PHE A 245 29.87 -14.25 -19.96
N SER A 246 29.48 -13.19 -20.68
CA SER A 246 30.09 -11.91 -21.12
C SER A 246 28.98 -11.01 -21.73
N LYS A 247 29.03 -9.69 -21.44
CA LYS A 247 28.51 -8.52 -22.20
C LYS A 247 27.00 -8.39 -22.53
N LYS A 248 26.36 -7.44 -21.84
CA LYS A 248 25.51 -6.29 -22.28
C LYS A 248 24.29 -6.11 -21.38
N PHE A 249 23.94 -4.83 -21.17
CA PHE A 249 23.02 -4.25 -20.18
C PHE A 249 23.62 -4.14 -18.77
N SER A 250 23.83 -2.88 -18.35
CA SER A 250 24.15 -2.53 -16.97
C SER A 250 23.00 -2.98 -16.07
N GLU A 251 23.24 -4.01 -15.27
CA GLU A 251 22.30 -4.58 -14.31
C GLU A 251 21.80 -3.53 -13.30
N PRO A 252 20.56 -3.67 -12.82
CA PRO A 252 20.00 -2.76 -11.83
C PRO A 252 20.77 -2.91 -10.52
N MET A 253 21.26 -1.78 -10.02
CA MET A 253 21.82 -1.64 -8.69
C MET A 253 20.85 -2.26 -7.68
N GLN A 254 21.25 -3.35 -7.02
CA GLN A 254 20.37 -4.01 -6.04
C GLN A 254 20.07 -3.04 -4.90
N PRO A 255 18.79 -2.71 -4.63
CA PRO A 255 18.46 -1.80 -3.54
C PRO A 255 18.66 -2.53 -2.21
N HIS A 256 19.75 -2.21 -1.53
CA HIS A 256 19.97 -2.56 -0.14
C HIS A 256 19.11 -1.62 0.72
N TRP A 257 17.95 -2.12 1.18
CA TRP A 257 17.10 -1.39 2.13
C TRP A 257 17.53 -1.72 3.57
N PRO A 258 17.87 -0.73 4.42
CA PRO A 258 18.07 -0.96 5.84
C PRO A 258 16.70 -1.22 6.51
N GLY A 259 16.25 -2.47 6.46
CA GLY A 259 14.97 -2.89 7.07
C GLY A 259 14.35 -4.16 6.49
N ALA A 260 14.75 -4.59 5.29
CA ALA A 260 14.19 -5.78 4.63
C ALA A 260 14.77 -7.08 5.21
N SER A 261 15.81 -6.97 6.04
CA SER A 261 16.52 -8.09 6.67
C SER A 261 16.68 -7.96 8.18
N ARG A 262 15.91 -7.07 8.84
CA ARG A 262 16.09 -6.75 10.28
C ARG A 262 14.98 -7.22 11.21
N LEU A 263 13.97 -7.93 10.71
CA LEU A 263 13.06 -8.69 11.56
C LEU A 263 13.53 -10.15 11.53
N SER A 264 13.98 -10.66 12.67
CA SER A 264 14.13 -12.09 12.84
C SER A 264 12.77 -12.76 12.61
N PRO A 265 12.74 -14.03 12.18
CA PRO A 265 11.50 -14.79 12.05
C PRO A 265 10.63 -14.74 13.33
N GLU A 266 11.27 -14.60 14.50
CA GLU A 266 10.59 -14.43 15.79
C GLU A 266 9.96 -13.03 15.96
N GLN A 267 10.61 -11.97 15.47
CA GLN A 267 10.07 -10.60 15.48
C GLN A 267 8.87 -10.48 14.54
N ALA A 268 8.91 -11.14 13.37
CA ALA A 268 7.76 -11.26 12.48
C ALA A 268 6.64 -12.10 13.11
N ALA A 269 6.95 -13.22 13.78
CA ALA A 269 5.94 -14.09 14.40
C ALA A 269 5.22 -13.48 15.62
N ARG A 270 5.84 -12.53 16.33
CA ARG A 270 5.24 -11.80 17.45
C ARG A 270 4.21 -10.76 17.01
N ILE A 271 4.30 -10.26 15.78
CA ILE A 271 3.35 -9.29 15.22
C ILE A 271 2.01 -9.97 14.87
N TYR A 272 2.02 -11.26 14.53
CA TYR A 272 0.82 -12.01 14.09
C TYR A 272 0.19 -12.92 15.15
N ARG A 273 0.91 -13.25 16.22
CA ARG A 273 0.29 -13.88 17.39
C ARG A 273 -0.23 -12.77 18.29
N GLY A 274 -1.48 -12.38 18.08
CA GLY A 274 -2.23 -11.57 19.04
C GLY A 274 -1.99 -12.08 20.46
N ALA A 275 -1.76 -11.16 21.40
CA ALA A 275 -1.44 -11.45 22.80
C ALA A 275 -2.33 -12.59 23.33
N GLY A 276 -1.68 -13.70 23.67
CA GLY A 276 -2.34 -14.93 24.08
C GLY A 276 -1.35 -15.93 24.69
N VAL A 277 -0.62 -15.49 25.72
CA VAL A 277 -0.43 -16.19 27.01
C VAL A 277 -0.28 -15.12 28.08
#